data_AF-A0A7W0MLE6-F1
#
_entry.id   AF-A0A7W0MLE6-F1
#
_cell.length_a   1.000
_cell.length_b   1.000
_cell.length_c   1.000
_cell.angle_alpha   90.00
_cell.angle_beta   90.00
_cell.angle_gamma   90.00
#
_symmetry.space_group_name_H-M   'P 1'
#
loop_
_entity.id
_entity.type
_entity.pdbx_description
1 polymer ?
#
loop_
_entity_poly.entity_id
_entity_poly.type
_entity_poly.pdbx_seq_one_letter_code
_entity_poly.pdbx_strand_id
1 'polypeptide(L)'
;MAPEAHAGSVPPRLARQWPETDFSSASVRFDEIQSGGVPRDGIPAVTGPAMRRVGSETRICTAEPVTTVELAGAVPRAYPLRYLTWHEIVN
;
A
#
# COMPACT_ATOMS: atom_id res chain seq x y z
N MET A 1 6.80 24.44 -21.24
CA MET A 1 7.21 25.24 -20.07
C MET A 1 7.79 24.24 -19.08
N ALA A 2 9.11 24.25 -18.86
CA ALA A 2 9.72 23.34 -17.90
C ALA A 2 9.29 23.74 -16.48
N PRO A 3 9.01 22.79 -15.57
CA PRO A 3 8.68 23.14 -14.19
C PRO A 3 9.88 23.86 -13.57
N GLU A 4 9.65 25.03 -12.96
CA GLU A 4 10.66 25.71 -12.15
C GLU A 4 11.02 24.80 -10.97
N ALA A 5 12.30 24.47 -10.84
CA ALA A 5 12.79 23.69 -9.71
C ALA A 5 12.65 24.52 -8.42
N HIS A 6 11.61 24.23 -7.64
CA HIS A 6 11.43 24.84 -6.33
C HIS A 6 11.99 23.89 -5.26
N ALA A 7 13.31 23.83 -5.12
CA ALA A 7 13.95 23.15 -4.00
C ALA A 7 13.72 23.97 -2.71
N GLY A 8 12.51 23.88 -2.16
CA GLY A 8 12.23 24.34 -0.80
C GLY A 8 12.98 23.47 0.22
N SER A 9 13.08 23.91 1.47
CA SER A 9 13.68 23.10 2.53
C SER A 9 12.91 21.79 2.71
N VAL A 10 13.59 20.64 2.70
CA VAL A 10 12.98 19.34 2.96
C VAL A 10 12.48 19.28 4.42
N PRO A 11 11.17 19.10 4.66
CA PRO A 11 10.64 18.92 6.01
C PRO A 11 11.27 17.69 6.69
N PRO A 12 11.68 17.76 7.96
CA PRO A 12 12.31 16.62 8.66
C PRO A 12 11.50 15.32 8.64
N ARG A 13 10.16 15.43 8.58
CA ARG A 13 9.27 14.26 8.47
C ARG A 13 9.44 13.50 7.15
N LEU A 14 9.74 14.19 6.04
CA LEU A 14 9.96 13.57 4.75
C LEU A 14 11.34 12.91 4.73
N ALA A 15 12.37 13.63 5.16
CA ALA A 15 13.73 13.08 5.25
C ALA A 15 13.81 11.83 6.14
N ARG A 16 13.06 11.77 7.25
CA ARG A 16 13.01 10.60 8.13
C ARG A 16 12.29 9.41 7.51
N GLN A 17 11.20 9.63 6.78
CA GLN A 17 10.42 8.56 6.18
C GLN A 17 11.03 8.03 4.87
N TRP A 18 11.78 8.86 4.16
CA TRP A 18 12.44 8.52 2.89
C TRP A 18 13.93 8.89 2.94
N PRO A 19 14.75 8.16 3.72
CA PRO A 19 16.16 8.50 3.91
C PRO A 19 17.01 8.35 2.64
N GLU A 20 16.59 7.47 1.71
CA GLU A 20 17.32 7.18 0.47
C GLU A 20 16.87 8.04 -0.72
N THR A 21 15.91 8.95 -0.53
CA THR A 21 15.38 9.76 -1.63
C THR A 21 16.28 10.96 -1.92
N ASP A 22 16.62 11.16 -3.19
CA ASP A 22 17.25 12.40 -3.67
C ASP A 22 16.20 13.51 -3.79
N PHE A 23 16.27 14.49 -2.89
CA PHE A 23 15.38 15.65 -2.85
C PHE A 23 15.84 16.82 -3.75
N SER A 24 16.87 16.63 -4.58
CA SER A 24 17.36 17.67 -5.51
C SER A 24 16.39 17.98 -6.65
N SER A 25 15.46 17.05 -6.93
CA SER A 25 14.47 17.16 -8.00
C SER A 25 13.05 17.12 -7.42
N ALA A 26 12.28 18.17 -7.68
CA ALA A 26 10.87 18.24 -7.31
C ALA A 26 10.09 19.11 -8.29
N SER A 27 8.86 18.70 -8.63
CA SER A 27 7.91 19.49 -9.43
C SER A 27 6.98 20.35 -8.58
N VAL A 28 7.02 20.19 -7.26
CA VAL A 28 6.21 20.90 -6.26
C VAL A 28 7.06 21.25 -5.04
N ARG A 29 6.64 22.24 -4.25
CA ARG A 29 7.34 22.58 -3.00
C ARG A 29 7.02 21.54 -1.92
N PHE A 30 8.02 21.16 -1.11
CA PHE A 30 7.83 20.11 -0.10
C PHE A 30 6.88 20.50 1.04
N ASP A 31 6.61 21.79 1.25
CA ASP A 31 5.62 22.29 2.22
C ASP A 31 4.17 22.04 1.75
N GLU A 32 3.95 21.80 0.47
CA GLU A 32 2.63 21.45 -0.10
C GLU A 32 2.26 19.98 0.15
N ILE A 33 3.24 19.12 0.43
CA ILE A 33 3.02 17.68 0.68
C ILE A 33 2.39 17.50 2.06
N GLN A 34 1.14 17.07 2.13
CA GLN A 34 0.47 16.79 3.41
C GLN A 34 0.67 15.33 3.85
N SER A 35 0.64 15.08 5.17
CA SER A 35 0.69 13.72 5.73
C SER A 35 -0.69 13.07 5.67
N GLY A 36 -0.75 11.81 5.20
CA GLY A 36 -1.96 10.98 5.29
C GLY A 36 -2.20 10.35 6.68
N GLY A 37 -1.35 10.66 7.67
CA GLY A 37 -1.49 10.17 9.05
C GLY A 37 -0.74 8.86 9.34
N VAL A 38 -0.77 7.90 8.41
CA VAL A 38 0.00 6.65 8.53
C VAL A 38 1.41 6.86 7.96
N PRO A 39 2.50 6.51 8.69
CA PRO A 39 3.85 6.63 8.16
C PRO A 39 4.10 5.60 7.04
N ARG A 40 5.13 5.86 6.21
CA ARG A 40 5.71 4.83 5.33
C ARG A 40 5.95 3.53 6.12
N ASP A 41 5.59 2.40 5.52
CA ASP A 41 5.70 1.06 6.11
C ASP A 41 4.87 0.85 7.39
N GLY A 42 3.95 1.79 7.70
CA GLY A 42 3.05 1.71 8.86
C GLY A 42 1.91 0.70 8.69
N ILE A 43 1.64 0.25 7.46
CA ILE A 43 0.67 -0.80 7.16
C ILE A 43 1.45 -2.00 6.62
N PRO A 44 1.38 -3.19 7.27
CA PRO A 44 2.10 -4.35 6.78
C PRO A 44 1.61 -4.79 5.40
N ALA A 45 2.52 -4.83 4.43
CA ALA A 45 2.27 -5.42 3.13
C ALA A 45 1.99 -6.93 3.26
N VAL A 46 1.14 -7.45 2.37
CA VAL A 46 0.91 -8.90 2.24
C VAL A 46 1.87 -9.46 1.21
N THR A 47 2.99 -10.00 1.68
CA THR A 47 4.00 -10.62 0.82
C THR A 47 3.95 -12.15 0.96
N GLY A 48 3.82 -12.85 -0.17
CA GLY A 48 3.83 -14.32 -0.22
C GLY A 48 2.84 -15.03 0.71
N PRO A 49 1.55 -14.63 0.78
CA PRO A 49 0.60 -15.25 1.69
C PRO A 49 0.38 -16.72 1.33
N ALA A 50 0.34 -17.58 2.34
CA ALA A 50 -0.06 -18.97 2.18
C ALA A 50 -1.55 -19.05 1.85
N MET A 51 -1.88 -19.67 0.72
CA MET A 51 -3.27 -19.89 0.31
C MET A 51 -3.84 -21.13 1.01
N ARG A 52 -5.06 -21.01 1.55
CA ARG A 52 -5.78 -22.12 2.18
C ARG A 52 -7.01 -22.50 1.36
N ARG A 53 -7.38 -23.78 1.39
CA ARG A 53 -8.65 -24.24 0.80
C ARG A 53 -9.80 -23.68 1.63
N VAL A 54 -10.85 -23.20 0.96
CA VAL A 54 -12.03 -22.63 1.62
C VAL A 54 -12.63 -23.59 2.66
N GLY A 55 -12.76 -24.87 2.30
CA GLY A 55 -13.33 -25.89 3.19
C GLY A 55 -12.51 -26.20 4.45
N SER A 56 -11.28 -25.70 4.57
CA SER A 56 -10.47 -25.84 5.79
C SER A 56 -10.42 -24.56 6.63
N GLU A 57 -11.10 -23.48 6.24
CA GLU A 57 -11.21 -22.25 7.03
C GLU A 57 -12.42 -22.29 7.96
N THR A 58 -12.15 -22.10 9.25
CA THR A 58 -13.15 -22.20 10.33
C THR A 58 -13.32 -20.89 11.09
N ARG A 59 -12.47 -19.89 10.85
CA ARG A 59 -12.47 -18.59 11.55
C ARG A 59 -13.28 -17.51 10.82
N ILE A 60 -13.82 -17.84 9.66
CA ILE A 60 -14.55 -16.91 8.80
C ILE A 60 -15.99 -17.38 8.69
N CYS A 61 -16.93 -16.47 8.94
CA CYS A 61 -18.36 -16.74 8.82
C CYS A 61 -18.74 -17.00 7.37
N THR A 62 -19.79 -17.78 7.14
CA THR A 62 -20.33 -18.08 5.81
C THR A 62 -20.75 -16.85 5.01
N ALA A 63 -21.10 -15.74 5.69
CA ALA A 63 -21.53 -14.49 5.09
C ALA A 63 -20.40 -13.45 4.91
N GLU A 64 -19.13 -13.85 4.97
CA GLU A 64 -18.01 -12.93 4.74
C GLU A 64 -17.97 -12.43 3.28
N PRO A 65 -17.90 -11.09 3.05
CA PRO A 65 -17.69 -10.56 1.72
C PRO A 65 -16.27 -10.86 1.21
N VAL A 66 -16.18 -11.28 -0.05
CA VAL A 66 -14.91 -11.61 -0.71
C VAL A 66 -14.79 -10.90 -2.05
N THR A 67 -13.56 -10.56 -2.43
CA THR A 67 -13.19 -10.22 -3.80
C THR A 67 -12.68 -11.48 -4.50
N THR A 68 -13.22 -11.79 -5.68
CA THR A 68 -12.79 -12.95 -6.46
C THR A 68 -11.85 -12.54 -7.59
N VAL A 69 -10.89 -13.41 -7.88
CA VAL A 69 -9.97 -13.26 -9.01
C VAL A 69 -9.87 -14.60 -9.74
N GLU A 70 -10.16 -14.57 -11.03
CA GLU A 70 -10.02 -15.70 -11.93
C GLU A 70 -9.06 -15.33 -13.05
N LEU A 71 -8.01 -16.15 -13.21
CA LEU A 71 -6.97 -15.96 -14.21
C LEU A 71 -6.81 -17.28 -14.96
N ALA A 72 -6.66 -17.22 -16.28
CA ALA A 72 -6.50 -18.41 -17.11
C ALA A 72 -5.29 -19.24 -16.64
N GLY A 73 -5.51 -20.54 -16.41
CA GLY A 73 -4.48 -21.47 -15.93
C GLY A 73 -4.18 -21.41 -14.43
N ALA A 74 -4.85 -20.56 -13.66
CA ALA A 74 -4.72 -20.50 -12.20
C ALA A 74 -5.97 -21.03 -11.49
N VAL A 75 -5.78 -21.52 -10.26
CA VAL A 75 -6.92 -21.84 -9.37
C VAL A 75 -7.61 -20.52 -8.98
N PRO A 76 -8.94 -20.39 -9.17
CA PRO A 76 -9.68 -19.19 -8.77
C PRO A 76 -9.47 -18.88 -7.28
N ARG A 77 -9.35 -17.59 -6.97
CA ARG A 77 -9.04 -17.11 -5.62
C ARG A 77 -10.17 -16.23 -5.09
N ALA A 78 -10.41 -16.33 -3.78
CA ALA A 78 -11.32 -15.46 -3.05
C ALA A 78 -10.57 -14.84 -1.87
N TYR A 79 -10.59 -13.51 -1.78
CA TYR A 79 -9.90 -12.74 -0.75
C TYR A 79 -10.94 -12.07 0.16
N PRO A 80 -11.04 -12.47 1.43
CA PRO A 80 -11.91 -11.81 2.41
C PRO A 80 -11.61 -10.32 2.51
N LEU A 81 -12.66 -9.49 2.48
CA LEU A 81 -12.54 -8.04 2.51
C LEU A 81 -11.74 -7.56 3.72
N ARG A 82 -11.93 -8.19 4.89
CA ARG A 82 -11.22 -7.86 6.12
C ARG A 82 -9.70 -7.84 5.98
N TYR A 83 -9.12 -8.70 5.12
CA TYR A 83 -7.68 -8.74 4.89
C TYR A 83 -7.26 -7.66 3.90
N LEU A 84 -8.11 -7.33 2.91
CA LEU A 84 -7.82 -6.25 1.97
C LEU A 84 -7.89 -4.87 2.62
N THR A 85 -8.69 -4.69 3.67
CA THR A 85 -8.81 -3.41 4.38
C THR A 85 -7.66 -3.13 5.35
N TRP A 86 -6.96 -4.18 5.82
CA TRP A 86 -5.93 -4.06 6.86
C TRP A 86 -4.50 -4.02 6.32
N HIS A 87 -4.30 -4.35 5.06
CA HIS A 87 -2.99 -4.49 4.45
C HIS A 87 -2.78 -3.46 3.35
N GLU A 88 -1.54 -2.97 3.23
CA GLU A 88 -1.18 -2.10 2.13
C GLU A 88 -1.36 -2.89 0.82
N ILE A 89 -2.23 -2.39 -0.05
CA ILE A 89 -2.61 -3.07 -1.30
C ILE A 89 -1.54 -2.88 -2.39
N VAL A 90 -0.58 -1.98 -2.18
CA VAL A 90 0.42 -1.62 -3.19
C VAL A 90 1.70 -2.44 -3.01
N ASN A 91 1.98 -3.31 -3.98
CA ASN A 91 3.32 -3.72 -4.40
C ASN A 91 3.29 -4.08 -5.88
#